data_AF-A0A285E6S2-F1
#
_entry.id   AF-A0A285E6S2-F1
#
_cell.length_a   1.000
_cell.length_b   1.000
_cell.length_c   1.000
_cell.angle_alpha   90.00
_cell.angle_beta   90.00
_cell.angle_gamma   90.00
#
_symmetry.space_group_name_H-M   'P 1'
#
loop_
_entity.id
_entity.type
_entity.pdbx_description
1 polymer ?
#
loop_
_entity_poly.entity_id
_entity_poly.type
_entity_poly.pdbx_seq_one_letter_code
_entity_poly.pdbx_strand_id
1 'polypeptide(L)'
;MPEFPAYEVSDYGRLRKWRTGRVMRPTPQYRGSHLPVLLTRDGQRHPTWPCRLVLEVFGSPCPSSSHEALHGDGDRTNNHLDNLRWATPQERLSAAGIRFKEIRRDCAWCGYPSVAIAYWRIGGRYGTGQYVVPSWCPKCAAEYQRCRRGGIKQPLKLLNRRCRYCNEPIPPAKRSGTIYCGRSCKAKDNAASTRTDKTRDERLQRKYGITLADYRAMESSQSGACAVDHCHTTGRVRGLLCHRCNKTIGLLDDDPAVLLKASAYLKSAA
;
A
#
# COMPACT_ATOMS: atom_id res chain seq x y z
N MET A 1 7.08 -19.15 25.48
CA MET A 1 6.73 -17.71 25.36
C MET A 1 5.21 -17.57 25.21
N PRO A 2 4.52 -16.66 25.92
CA PRO A 2 3.04 -16.61 25.94
C PRO A 2 2.39 -16.46 24.55
N GLU A 3 2.92 -15.59 23.68
CA GLU A 3 2.37 -15.39 22.33
C GLU A 3 2.71 -16.53 21.35
N PHE A 4 3.72 -17.34 21.65
CA PHE A 4 4.26 -18.39 20.78
C PHE A 4 4.60 -19.63 21.63
N PRO A 5 3.59 -20.38 22.12
CA PRO A 5 3.79 -21.45 23.11
C PRO A 5 4.61 -22.64 22.57
N ALA A 6 4.67 -22.82 21.24
CA ALA A 6 5.50 -23.85 20.61
C ALA A 6 7.00 -23.49 20.56
N TYR A 7 7.39 -22.30 21.03
CA TYR A 7 8.74 -21.77 20.93
C TYR A 7 9.27 -21.30 22.29
N GLU A 8 10.58 -21.38 22.42
CA GLU A 8 11.34 -20.85 23.53
C GLU A 8 12.53 -20.03 23.01
N VAL A 9 13.03 -19.15 23.86
CA VAL A 9 14.14 -18.24 23.57
C VAL A 9 15.20 -18.41 24.65
N SER A 10 16.48 -18.35 24.29
CA SER A 10 17.59 -18.28 25.24
C SER A 10 17.98 -16.81 25.54
N ASP A 11 18.73 -16.60 26.60
CA ASP A 11 19.45 -15.35 26.92
C ASP A 11 20.38 -14.86 25.80
N TYR A 12 20.96 -15.75 24.99
CA TYR A 12 21.68 -15.41 23.74
C TYR A 12 20.77 -14.98 22.56
N GLY A 13 19.44 -14.93 22.76
CA GLY A 13 18.48 -14.63 21.70
C GLY A 13 18.30 -15.74 20.66
N ARG A 14 18.68 -16.99 20.99
CA ARG A 14 18.43 -18.14 20.10
C ARG A 14 17.00 -18.61 20.29
N LEU A 15 16.23 -18.62 19.20
CA LEU A 15 14.86 -19.11 19.18
C LEU A 15 14.82 -20.55 18.69
N ARG A 16 14.12 -21.44 19.39
CA ARG A 16 13.92 -22.82 18.94
C ARG A 16 12.49 -23.29 19.15
N LYS A 17 12.06 -24.27 18.34
CA LYS A 17 10.83 -25.04 18.60
C LYS A 17 11.11 -26.09 19.67
N TRP A 18 10.44 -26.01 20.81
CA TRP A 18 10.78 -26.87 21.95
C TRP A 18 10.60 -28.36 21.67
N ARG A 19 9.52 -28.75 20.97
CA ARG A 19 9.25 -30.16 20.63
C ARG A 19 10.24 -30.78 19.65
N THR A 20 10.73 -30.00 18.70
CA THR A 20 11.56 -30.51 17.59
C THR A 20 13.04 -30.17 17.74
N GLY A 21 13.42 -29.35 18.72
CA GLY A 21 14.76 -28.78 18.87
C GLY A 21 15.19 -27.81 17.77
N ARG A 22 14.45 -27.70 16.67
CA ARG A 22 14.80 -26.87 15.51
C ARG A 22 15.03 -25.41 15.88
N VAL A 23 16.27 -24.95 15.68
CA VAL A 23 16.68 -23.55 15.85
C VAL A 23 16.20 -22.71 14.65
N MET A 24 15.63 -21.56 14.95
CA MET A 24 15.07 -20.62 13.99
C MET A 24 16.16 -19.64 13.55
N ARG A 25 16.29 -19.44 12.23
CA ARG A 25 17.32 -18.55 11.66
C ARG A 25 16.74 -17.14 11.38
N PRO A 26 17.54 -16.08 11.60
CA PRO A 26 17.17 -14.73 11.18
C PRO A 26 16.92 -14.64 9.68
N THR A 27 16.13 -13.65 9.26
CA THR A 27 15.89 -13.37 7.84
C THR A 27 16.93 -12.35 7.34
N PRO A 28 17.98 -12.76 6.61
CA PRO A 28 19.11 -11.88 6.27
C PRO A 28 18.74 -10.75 5.30
N GLN A 29 17.64 -10.88 4.56
CA GLN A 29 17.17 -9.89 3.59
C GLN A 29 16.51 -8.66 4.24
N TYR A 30 16.40 -8.62 5.57
CA TYR A 30 15.74 -7.54 6.29
C TYR A 30 16.65 -6.30 6.43
N ARG A 31 16.18 -5.15 5.93
CA ARG A 31 16.91 -3.86 5.98
C ARG A 31 16.50 -2.94 7.14
N GLY A 32 15.79 -3.44 8.14
CA GLY A 32 15.41 -2.64 9.30
C GLY A 32 16.50 -2.56 10.38
N SER A 33 16.18 -1.93 11.50
CA SER A 33 17.10 -1.70 12.62
C SER A 33 17.49 -2.97 13.37
N HIS A 34 16.65 -4.01 13.32
CA HIS A 34 16.82 -5.25 14.08
C HIS A 34 16.50 -6.46 13.20
N LEU A 35 17.23 -7.57 13.32
CA LEU A 35 17.04 -8.75 12.46
C LEU A 35 15.89 -9.64 12.98
N PRO A 36 14.77 -9.76 12.26
CA PRO A 36 13.66 -10.58 12.72
C PRO A 36 13.90 -12.07 12.42
N VAL A 37 13.33 -12.89 13.29
CA VAL A 37 13.13 -14.34 13.10
C VAL A 37 11.64 -14.56 12.85
N LEU A 38 11.29 -15.38 11.86
CA LEU A 38 9.89 -15.64 11.51
C LEU A 38 9.38 -16.87 12.25
N LEU A 39 8.42 -16.68 13.14
CA LEU A 39 7.76 -17.74 13.91
C LEU A 39 6.40 -18.06 13.31
N THR A 40 6.00 -19.33 13.33
CA THR A 40 4.69 -19.77 12.82
C THR A 40 3.69 -19.96 13.95
N ARG A 41 2.51 -19.33 13.84
CA ARG A 41 1.35 -19.50 14.71
C ARG A 41 0.10 -19.55 13.83
N ASP A 42 -0.80 -20.50 14.07
CA ASP A 42 -2.07 -20.67 13.33
C ASP A 42 -1.89 -20.70 11.79
N GLY A 43 -0.82 -21.36 11.33
CA GLY A 43 -0.47 -21.43 9.91
C GLY A 43 0.12 -20.14 9.31
N GLN A 44 0.17 -19.04 10.05
CA GLN A 44 0.70 -17.75 9.62
C GLN A 44 2.12 -17.50 10.15
N ARG A 45 2.93 -16.78 9.38
CA ARG A 45 4.30 -16.39 9.77
C ARG A 45 4.29 -14.98 10.35
N HIS A 46 4.79 -14.84 11.57
CA HIS A 46 4.89 -13.58 12.29
C HIS A 46 6.36 -13.19 12.45
N PRO A 47 6.75 -11.95 12.13
CA PRO A 47 8.08 -11.46 12.46
C PRO A 47 8.20 -11.25 13.96
N THR A 48 9.29 -11.74 14.53
CA THR A 48 9.59 -11.64 15.95
C THR A 48 11.05 -11.19 16.13
N TRP A 49 11.31 -10.33 17.11
CA TRP A 49 12.63 -9.70 17.30
C TRP A 49 13.35 -10.31 18.50
N PRO A 50 14.43 -11.08 18.30
CA PRO A 50 15.16 -11.74 19.39
C PRO A 50 15.62 -10.77 20.49
N CYS A 51 16.20 -9.62 20.11
CA CYS A 51 16.64 -8.59 21.07
C CYS A 51 15.52 -8.11 22.01
N ARG A 52 14.30 -7.97 21.48
CA ARG A 52 13.15 -7.52 22.28
C ARG A 52 12.68 -8.62 23.23
N LEU A 53 12.60 -9.85 22.72
CA LEU A 53 12.20 -11.00 23.51
C LEU A 53 13.15 -11.30 24.66
N VAL A 54 14.46 -11.19 24.44
CA VAL A 54 15.45 -11.43 25.50
C VAL A 54 15.24 -10.45 26.65
N LEU A 55 15.04 -9.17 26.36
CA LEU A 55 14.74 -8.17 27.38
C LEU A 55 13.40 -8.41 28.09
N GLU A 56 12.36 -8.79 27.35
CA GLU A 56 11.02 -9.03 27.93
C GLU A 56 10.97 -10.32 28.76
N VAL A 57 11.75 -11.34 28.41
CA VAL A 57 11.74 -12.66 29.08
C VAL A 57 12.73 -12.75 30.24
N PHE A 58 13.94 -12.20 30.07
CA PHE A 58 15.03 -12.33 31.05
C PHE A 58 15.41 -11.02 31.73
N GLY A 59 15.01 -9.88 31.17
CA GLY A 59 15.29 -8.56 31.72
C GLY A 59 14.09 -7.96 32.43
N SER A 60 13.84 -6.67 32.18
CA SER A 60 12.70 -5.93 32.72
C SER A 60 11.61 -5.75 31.66
N PRO A 61 10.33 -5.60 32.06
CA PRO A 61 9.27 -5.24 31.13
C PRO A 61 9.59 -3.93 30.41
N CYS A 62 9.11 -3.80 29.17
CA CYS A 62 9.32 -2.61 28.36
C CYS A 62 8.74 -1.36 29.07
N PRO A 63 9.57 -0.35 29.44
CA PRO A 63 9.12 0.76 30.28
C PRO A 63 8.05 1.64 29.62
N SER A 64 8.09 1.79 28.29
CA SER A 64 7.08 2.50 27.53
C SER A 64 7.07 2.09 26.06
N SER A 65 6.00 2.42 25.34
CA SER A 65 5.88 2.16 23.90
C SER A 65 6.93 2.86 23.02
N SER A 66 7.66 3.85 23.56
CA SER A 66 8.75 4.53 22.86
C SER A 66 10.12 3.89 23.08
N HIS A 67 10.25 2.92 23.99
CA HIS A 67 11.50 2.22 24.21
C HIS A 67 11.73 1.14 23.15
N GLU A 68 12.97 1.06 22.68
CA GLU A 68 13.47 0.04 21.76
C GLU A 68 14.64 -0.71 22.41
N ALA A 69 14.89 -1.94 21.97
CA ALA A 69 16.08 -2.69 22.37
C ALA A 69 17.33 -2.07 21.72
N LEU A 70 18.33 -1.73 22.52
CA LEU A 70 19.61 -1.19 22.08
C LEU A 70 20.73 -2.20 22.34
N HIS A 71 21.51 -2.47 21.29
CA HIS A 71 22.75 -3.25 21.34
C HIS A 71 23.92 -2.35 21.79
N GLY A 72 24.62 -2.72 22.86
CA GLY A 72 25.73 -1.94 23.41
C GLY A 72 26.96 -1.89 22.50
N ASP A 73 27.24 -2.98 21.79
CA ASP A 73 28.33 -3.13 20.84
C ASP A 73 28.02 -2.65 19.41
N GLY A 74 26.76 -2.29 19.13
CA GLY A 74 26.27 -1.94 17.80
C GLY A 74 26.10 -3.12 16.83
N ASP A 75 26.46 -4.35 17.22
CA ASP A 75 26.23 -5.57 16.45
C ASP A 75 24.80 -6.09 16.69
N ARG A 76 23.95 -5.93 15.68
CA ARG A 76 22.53 -6.32 15.70
C ARG A 76 22.32 -7.84 15.77
N THR A 77 23.37 -8.65 15.61
CA THR A 77 23.32 -10.10 15.73
C THR A 77 23.61 -10.58 17.16
N ASN A 78 24.29 -9.76 17.97
CA ASN A 78 24.63 -10.06 19.36
C ASN A 78 23.45 -9.78 20.29
N ASN A 79 22.52 -10.73 20.39
CA ASN A 79 21.31 -10.60 21.19
C ASN A 79 21.46 -11.10 22.63
N HIS A 80 22.69 -11.15 23.16
CA HIS A 80 22.92 -11.55 24.55
C HIS A 80 22.33 -10.52 25.52
N LEU A 81 21.72 -10.97 26.62
CA LEU A 81 21.07 -10.10 27.61
C LEU A 81 21.98 -8.96 28.07
N ASP A 82 23.25 -9.24 28.38
CA ASP A 82 24.21 -8.22 28.85
C ASP A 82 24.54 -7.16 27.79
N ASN A 83 24.36 -7.47 26.51
CA ASN A 83 24.56 -6.52 25.41
C ASN A 83 23.29 -5.71 25.11
N LEU A 84 22.18 -5.99 25.78
CA LEU A 84 20.89 -5.41 25.48
C LEU A 84 20.39 -4.55 26.63
N ARG A 85 19.77 -3.41 26.29
CA ARG A 85 18.97 -2.62 27.23
C ARG A 85 17.81 -1.94 26.54
N TRP A 86 16.79 -1.56 27.32
CA TRP A 86 15.78 -0.62 26.85
C TRP A 86 16.39 0.77 26.72
N ALA A 87 16.11 1.43 25.59
CA ALA A 87 16.52 2.81 25.36
C ALA A 87 15.43 3.59 24.63
N THR A 88 15.26 4.84 25.02
CA THR A 88 14.52 5.85 24.27
C THR A 88 15.28 6.25 22.99
N PRO A 89 14.59 6.88 22.01
CA PRO A 89 15.26 7.41 20.83
C PRO A 89 16.40 8.38 21.18
N GLN A 90 16.24 9.20 22.22
CA GLN A 90 17.24 10.13 22.72
C GLN A 90 18.46 9.41 23.28
N GLU A 91 18.28 8.43 24.16
CA GLU A 91 19.39 7.64 24.75
C GLU A 91 20.17 6.87 23.68
N ARG A 92 19.49 6.33 22.67
CA ARG A 92 20.14 5.70 21.51
C ARG A 92 21.01 6.71 20.75
N LEU A 93 20.51 7.92 20.50
CA LEU A 93 21.29 8.95 19.80
C LEU A 93 22.51 9.36 20.61
N SER A 94 22.35 9.55 21.93
CA SER A 94 23.45 9.83 22.85
C SER A 94 24.49 8.72 22.85
N ALA A 95 24.07 7.46 22.93
CA ALA A 95 24.98 6.30 22.89
C ALA A 95 25.75 6.19 21.58
N ALA A 96 25.15 6.63 20.45
CA ALA A 96 25.82 6.71 19.16
C ALA A 96 26.73 7.94 18.99
N GLY A 97 26.87 8.78 20.03
CA GLY A 97 27.64 10.03 19.97
C GLY A 97 27.02 11.10 19.06
N ILE A 98 25.76 10.94 18.67
CA ILE A 98 25.08 11.86 17.76
C ILE A 98 24.55 13.04 18.56
N ARG A 99 25.08 14.25 18.32
CA ARG A 99 24.52 15.47 18.90
C ARG A 99 23.13 15.75 18.32
N PHE A 100 22.15 16.03 19.18
CA PHE A 100 20.79 16.35 18.76
C PHE A 100 20.19 17.48 19.60
N LYS A 101 19.14 18.12 19.11
CA LYS A 101 18.32 19.07 19.86
C LYS A 101 16.86 18.99 19.43
N GLU A 102 15.96 19.23 20.36
CA GLU A 102 14.53 19.39 20.06
C GLU A 102 14.25 20.77 19.49
N ILE A 103 13.41 20.84 18.46
CA ILE A 103 13.00 22.08 17.80
C ILE A 103 11.48 22.07 17.63
N ARG A 104 10.83 23.16 18.06
CA ARG A 104 9.41 23.42 17.78
C ARG A 104 9.25 24.13 16.44
N ARG A 105 8.35 23.62 15.59
CA ARG A 105 8.09 24.18 14.26
C ARG A 105 6.80 23.62 13.68
N ASP A 106 6.25 24.33 12.71
CA ASP A 106 5.12 23.84 11.95
C ASP A 106 5.55 22.78 10.93
N CYS A 107 4.76 21.72 10.80
CA CYS A 107 4.98 20.67 9.83
C CYS A 107 4.75 21.22 8.42
N ALA A 108 5.77 21.16 7.54
CA ALA A 108 5.61 21.64 6.16
C ALA A 108 4.61 20.80 5.32
N TRP A 109 4.18 19.64 5.82
CA TRP A 109 3.12 18.84 5.19
C TRP A 109 1.74 19.24 5.73
N CYS A 110 1.49 19.09 7.03
CA CYS A 110 0.14 19.24 7.59
C CYS A 110 -0.13 20.58 8.26
N GLY A 111 0.85 21.49 8.35
CA GLY A 111 0.73 22.78 9.02
C GLY A 111 0.67 22.72 10.55
N TYR A 112 0.52 21.54 11.15
CA TYR A 112 0.43 21.42 12.61
C TYR A 112 1.77 21.71 13.30
N PRO A 113 1.77 22.43 14.43
CA PRO A 113 2.93 22.58 15.30
C PRO A 113 3.42 21.21 15.76
N SER A 114 4.73 20.99 15.69
CA SER A 114 5.35 19.73 16.08
C SER A 114 6.73 19.92 16.70
N VAL A 115 7.08 19.03 17.65
CA VAL A 115 8.44 18.89 18.15
C VAL A 115 9.18 17.91 17.25
N ALA A 116 10.31 18.33 16.69
CA ALA A 116 11.18 17.49 15.88
C ALA A 116 12.58 17.41 16.50
N ILE A 117 13.21 16.24 16.41
CA ILE A 117 14.61 16.06 16.80
C ILE A 117 15.49 16.42 15.60
N ALA A 118 16.24 17.50 15.72
CA ALA A 118 17.27 17.86 14.76
C ALA A 118 18.60 17.22 15.18
N TYR A 119 19.28 16.59 14.22
CA TYR A 119 20.54 15.90 14.45
C TYR A 119 21.68 16.66 13.79
N TRP A 120 22.81 16.74 14.47
CA TRP A 120 24.03 17.31 13.94
C TRP A 120 24.57 16.43 12.82
N ARG A 121 24.89 17.02 11.68
CA ARG A 121 25.68 16.38 10.62
C ARG A 121 26.81 17.29 10.21
N ILE A 122 27.94 16.67 9.89
CA ILE A 122 29.03 17.31 9.17
C ILE A 122 28.66 17.28 7.69
N GLY A 123 28.60 18.46 7.05
CA GLY A 123 28.22 18.61 5.66
C GLY A 123 29.35 19.22 4.81
N GLY A 124 29.49 18.75 3.57
CA GLY A 124 30.37 19.37 2.57
C GLY A 124 31.84 18.99 2.64
N ARG A 125 32.60 19.44 1.63
CA ARG A 125 34.04 19.15 1.43
C ARG A 125 34.96 19.77 2.50
N TYR A 126 34.43 20.73 3.28
CA TYR A 126 35.17 21.55 4.24
C TYR A 126 34.76 21.32 5.71
N GLY A 127 33.90 20.32 5.98
CA GLY A 127 33.63 19.86 7.35
C GLY A 127 32.80 20.79 8.24
N THR A 128 32.10 21.79 7.70
CA THR A 128 31.21 22.63 8.50
C THR A 128 29.98 21.82 8.94
N GLY A 129 29.72 21.78 10.24
CA GLY A 129 28.61 21.03 10.81
C GLY A 129 27.35 21.88 10.96
N GLN A 130 26.19 21.30 10.67
CA GLN A 130 24.89 21.95 10.85
C GLN A 130 23.86 20.94 11.39
N TYR A 131 22.89 21.46 12.14
CA TYR A 131 21.70 20.69 12.51
C TYR A 131 20.81 20.48 11.29
N VAL A 132 20.53 19.21 10.97
CA VAL A 132 19.54 18.83 9.96
C VAL A 132 18.19 18.73 10.64
N VAL A 133 17.27 19.58 10.21
CA VAL A 133 15.91 19.67 10.76
C VAL A 133 14.94 18.93 9.83
N PRO A 134 14.22 17.90 10.30
CA PRO A 134 13.23 17.20 9.48
C PRO A 134 12.12 18.11 8.98
N SER A 135 11.82 18.12 7.68
CA SER A 135 10.81 19.00 7.08
C SER A 135 9.36 18.68 7.47
N TRP A 136 9.08 17.50 8.03
CA TRP A 136 7.73 17.05 8.38
C TRP A 136 7.69 16.49 9.80
N CYS A 137 6.52 16.56 10.44
CA CYS A 137 6.30 15.94 11.75
C CYS A 137 6.43 14.41 11.67
N PRO A 138 6.64 13.70 12.80
CA PRO A 138 6.82 12.25 12.81
C PRO A 138 5.69 11.47 12.12
N LYS A 139 4.43 11.92 12.30
CA LYS A 139 3.26 11.31 11.64
C LYS A 139 3.32 11.44 10.12
N CYS A 140 3.57 12.63 9.60
CA CYS A 140 3.68 12.90 8.16
C CYS A 140 4.92 12.20 7.55
N ALA A 141 6.05 12.17 8.26
CA ALA A 141 7.24 11.45 7.83
C ALA A 141 6.99 9.94 7.75
N ALA A 142 6.29 9.34 8.72
CA ALA A 142 5.91 7.93 8.68
C ALA A 142 4.95 7.62 7.52
N GLU A 143 3.95 8.49 7.27
CA GLU A 143 3.04 8.35 6.13
C GLU A 143 3.79 8.41 4.80
N TYR A 144 4.73 9.35 4.65
CA TYR A 144 5.59 9.43 3.46
C TYR A 144 6.28 8.10 3.16
N GLN A 145 6.94 7.53 4.18
CA GLN A 145 7.71 6.31 4.05
C GLN A 145 6.81 5.11 3.76
N ARG A 146 5.61 5.06 4.34
CA ARG A 146 4.60 4.04 4.04
C ARG A 146 4.18 4.11 2.57
N CYS A 147 3.85 5.29 2.06
CA CYS A 147 3.50 5.50 0.66
C CYS A 147 4.64 5.10 -0.28
N ARG A 148 5.88 5.48 0.04
CA ARG A 148 7.06 5.12 -0.76
C ARG A 148 7.30 3.61 -0.80
N ARG A 149 7.18 2.92 0.34
CA ARG A 149 7.27 1.45 0.43
C ARG A 149 6.13 0.75 -0.32
N GLY A 150 4.95 1.37 -0.37
CA GLY A 150 3.81 0.92 -1.15
C GLY A 150 3.90 1.22 -2.66
N GLY A 151 5.04 1.69 -3.17
CA GLY A 151 5.26 1.93 -4.60
C GLY A 151 4.72 3.27 -5.12
N ILE A 152 4.31 4.19 -4.24
CA ILE A 152 3.85 5.52 -4.65
C ILE A 152 5.08 6.40 -4.91
N LYS A 153 5.37 6.63 -6.20
CA LYS A 153 6.56 7.40 -6.65
C LYS A 153 6.56 8.86 -6.21
N GLN A 154 5.38 9.48 -6.02
CA GLN A 154 5.27 10.90 -5.68
C GLN A 154 4.22 11.15 -4.58
N PRO A 155 4.51 10.81 -3.32
CA PRO A 155 3.58 11.00 -2.20
C PRO A 155 3.21 12.47 -1.98
N LEU A 156 4.09 13.40 -2.36
CA LEU A 156 3.83 14.83 -2.26
C LEU A 156 2.74 15.31 -3.22
N LYS A 157 2.56 14.67 -4.39
CA LYS A 157 1.42 14.96 -5.29
C LYS A 157 0.09 14.46 -4.73
N LEU A 158 0.10 13.67 -3.65
CA LEU A 158 -1.11 13.28 -2.93
C LEU A 158 -1.58 14.36 -1.95
N LEU A 159 -0.73 15.34 -1.61
CA LEU A 159 -1.11 16.42 -0.70
C LEU A 159 -2.23 17.27 -1.31
N ASN A 160 -3.17 17.66 -0.45
CA ASN A 160 -4.20 18.64 -0.74
C ASN A 160 -5.11 18.30 -1.92
N ARG A 161 -5.14 17.02 -2.32
CA ARG A 161 -6.13 16.55 -3.28
C ARG A 161 -7.49 16.62 -2.61
N ARG A 162 -8.38 17.42 -3.18
CA ARG A 162 -9.75 17.58 -2.70
C ARG A 162 -10.67 16.66 -3.47
N CYS A 163 -11.62 16.07 -2.76
CA CYS A 163 -12.67 15.26 -3.35
C CYS A 163 -13.47 16.11 -4.34
N ARG A 164 -13.65 15.65 -5.58
CA ARG A 164 -14.46 16.35 -6.59
C ARG A 164 -15.88 16.67 -6.10
N TYR A 165 -16.47 15.77 -5.31
CA TYR A 165 -17.86 15.88 -4.87
C TYR A 165 -18.04 16.77 -3.64
N CYS A 166 -17.35 16.46 -2.54
CA CYS A 166 -17.55 17.13 -1.26
C CYS A 166 -16.44 18.11 -0.89
N ASN A 167 -15.42 18.29 -1.73
CA ASN A 167 -14.26 19.14 -1.50
C ASN A 167 -13.37 18.81 -0.27
N GLU A 168 -13.74 17.78 0.49
CA GLU A 168 -12.95 17.27 1.61
C GLU A 168 -11.62 16.64 1.15
N PRO A 169 -10.58 16.65 2.01
CA PRO A 169 -9.30 16.00 1.71
C PRO A 169 -9.46 14.53 1.34
N ILE A 170 -8.83 14.11 0.24
CA ILE A 170 -8.79 12.70 -0.16
C ILE A 170 -7.85 11.94 0.77
N PRO A 171 -8.27 10.81 1.37
CA PRO A 171 -7.41 10.05 2.27
C PRO A 171 -6.08 9.65 1.61
N PRO A 172 -4.94 9.79 2.32
CA PRO A 172 -3.60 9.54 1.75
C PRO A 172 -3.40 8.08 1.30
N ALA A 173 -4.16 7.13 1.86
CA ALA A 173 -4.16 5.73 1.46
C ALA A 173 -4.73 5.47 0.05
N LYS A 174 -5.32 6.48 -0.62
CA LYS A 174 -5.88 6.33 -1.98
C LYS A 174 -4.82 6.49 -3.06
N ARG A 175 -5.02 5.82 -4.20
CA ARG A 175 -4.14 5.91 -5.37
C ARG A 175 -4.04 7.36 -5.88
N SER A 176 -2.92 7.70 -6.51
CA SER A 176 -2.63 9.05 -7.02
C SER A 176 -3.57 9.59 -8.09
N GLY A 177 -4.37 8.74 -8.74
CA GLY A 177 -5.44 9.14 -9.67
C GLY A 177 -6.84 9.23 -9.05
N THR A 178 -7.04 8.86 -7.78
CA THR A 178 -8.36 8.86 -7.14
C THR A 178 -8.90 10.27 -6.87
N ILE A 179 -9.94 10.71 -7.57
CA ILE A 179 -10.52 12.05 -7.42
C ILE A 179 -11.66 12.15 -6.38
N TYR A 180 -11.98 11.07 -5.67
CA TYR A 180 -13.05 11.01 -4.67
C TYR A 180 -12.54 10.51 -3.32
N CYS A 181 -13.00 11.09 -2.20
CA CYS A 181 -12.59 10.66 -0.86
C CYS A 181 -13.09 9.24 -0.51
N GLY A 182 -14.21 8.79 -1.08
CA GLY A 182 -14.79 7.48 -0.82
C GLY A 182 -15.84 7.02 -1.84
N ARG A 183 -16.31 5.77 -1.69
CA ARG A 183 -17.33 5.17 -2.56
C ARG A 183 -18.65 5.94 -2.51
N SER A 184 -19.03 6.45 -1.34
CA SER A 184 -20.23 7.28 -1.16
C SER A 184 -20.17 8.56 -2.00
N CYS A 185 -19.09 9.34 -1.91
CA CYS A 185 -18.92 10.55 -2.73
C CYS A 185 -18.85 10.25 -4.23
N LYS A 186 -18.24 9.12 -4.63
CA LYS A 186 -18.30 8.67 -6.03
C LYS A 186 -19.73 8.36 -6.48
N ALA A 187 -20.51 7.65 -5.66
CA ALA A 187 -21.89 7.30 -5.99
C ALA A 187 -22.79 8.55 -6.04
N LYS A 188 -22.61 9.47 -5.09
CA LYS A 188 -23.32 10.76 -5.08
C LYS A 188 -22.90 11.65 -6.25
N ASP A 189 -21.62 11.71 -6.61
CA ASP A 189 -21.17 12.41 -7.82
C ASP A 189 -21.75 11.78 -9.07
N ASN A 190 -21.81 10.45 -9.16
CA ASN A 190 -22.42 9.73 -10.28
C ASN A 190 -23.94 9.95 -10.37
N ALA A 191 -24.63 10.05 -9.23
CA ALA A 191 -26.06 10.28 -9.16
C ALA A 191 -26.45 11.75 -9.38
N ALA A 192 -25.63 12.68 -8.85
CA ALA A 192 -25.76 14.13 -9.07
C ALA A 192 -25.24 14.55 -10.45
N SER A 193 -24.40 13.72 -11.06
CA SER A 193 -24.00 13.81 -12.46
C SER A 193 -25.21 13.51 -13.35
N THR A 194 -25.99 14.55 -13.61
CA THR A 194 -26.49 14.83 -14.95
C THR A 194 -25.32 15.20 -15.87
N ARG A 195 -24.21 14.43 -15.91
CA ARG A 195 -23.35 14.37 -17.12
C ARG A 195 -24.21 13.67 -18.14
N THR A 196 -24.95 14.56 -18.75
CA THR A 196 -26.26 14.45 -19.35
C THR A 196 -26.32 13.27 -20.29
N ASP A 197 -27.53 12.76 -20.45
CA ASP A 197 -27.93 12.06 -21.66
C ASP A 197 -27.22 12.64 -22.89
N LYS A 198 -27.08 13.98 -23.01
CA LYS A 198 -26.25 14.69 -24.01
C LYS A 198 -24.77 14.27 -24.07
N THR A 199 -24.00 14.16 -22.98
CA THR A 199 -22.59 13.70 -23.06
C THR A 199 -22.46 12.23 -23.47
N ARG A 200 -23.44 11.40 -23.12
CA ARG A 200 -23.52 10.00 -23.54
C ARG A 200 -23.94 9.90 -25.00
N ASP A 201 -24.92 10.69 -25.40
CA ASP A 201 -25.43 10.87 -26.76
C ASP A 201 -24.32 11.34 -27.70
N GLU A 202 -23.60 12.42 -27.38
CA GLU A 202 -22.44 12.90 -28.13
C GLU A 202 -21.35 11.82 -28.29
N ARG A 203 -21.16 10.95 -27.29
CA ARG A 203 -20.19 9.84 -27.38
C ARG A 203 -20.69 8.72 -28.29
N LEU A 204 -21.96 8.34 -28.14
CA LEU A 204 -22.59 7.31 -28.98
C LEU A 204 -22.61 7.77 -30.44
N GLN A 205 -22.94 9.03 -30.68
CA GLN A 205 -22.98 9.62 -32.02
C GLN A 205 -21.58 9.71 -32.64
N ARG A 206 -20.59 10.21 -31.89
CA ARG A 206 -19.20 10.29 -32.39
C ARG A 206 -18.57 8.93 -32.69
N LYS A 207 -18.88 7.90 -31.90
CA LYS A 207 -18.22 6.59 -32.00
C LYS A 207 -18.97 5.58 -32.87
N TYR A 208 -20.30 5.62 -32.83
CA TYR A 208 -21.16 4.59 -33.44
C TYR A 208 -22.25 5.19 -34.34
N GLY A 209 -22.38 6.52 -34.42
CA GLY A 209 -23.39 7.18 -35.24
C GLY A 209 -24.84 7.04 -34.73
N ILE A 210 -25.05 6.57 -33.50
CA ILE A 210 -26.40 6.39 -32.91
C ILE A 210 -26.65 7.38 -31.78
N THR A 211 -27.92 7.73 -31.58
CA THR A 211 -28.34 8.55 -30.44
C THR A 211 -28.51 7.70 -29.19
N LEU A 212 -28.63 8.37 -28.04
CA LEU A 212 -29.00 7.74 -26.79
C LEU A 212 -30.42 7.16 -26.83
N ALA A 213 -31.32 7.76 -27.62
CA ALA A 213 -32.67 7.22 -27.82
C ALA A 213 -32.61 5.88 -28.56
N ASP A 214 -31.80 5.78 -29.62
CA ASP A 214 -31.57 4.53 -30.35
C ASP A 214 -30.98 3.44 -29.45
N TYR A 215 -30.01 3.82 -28.61
CA TYR A 215 -29.44 2.91 -27.61
C TYR A 215 -30.51 2.39 -26.64
N ARG A 216 -31.36 3.26 -26.11
CA ARG A 216 -32.43 2.88 -25.16
C ARG A 216 -33.48 1.97 -25.80
N ALA A 217 -33.81 2.21 -27.07
CA ALA A 217 -34.72 1.34 -27.82
C ALA A 217 -34.13 -0.08 -28.02
N MET A 218 -32.84 -0.18 -28.34
CA MET A 218 -32.14 -1.47 -28.39
C MET A 218 -32.06 -2.15 -27.02
N GLU A 219 -31.79 -1.40 -25.96
CA GLU A 219 -31.73 -1.93 -24.58
C GLU A 219 -33.08 -2.50 -24.13
N SER A 220 -34.17 -1.81 -24.43
CA SER A 220 -35.52 -2.27 -24.10
C SER A 220 -35.96 -3.52 -24.86
N SER A 221 -35.45 -3.73 -26.08
CA SER A 221 -35.77 -4.90 -26.90
C SER A 221 -34.90 -6.13 -26.62
N GLN A 222 -33.75 -5.98 -25.95
CA GLN A 222 -32.73 -7.03 -25.82
C GLN A 222 -32.45 -7.49 -24.37
N SER A 223 -33.39 -7.26 -23.44
CA SER A 223 -33.41 -7.84 -22.09
C SER A 223 -32.06 -7.90 -21.33
N GLY A 224 -31.25 -6.82 -21.38
CA GLY A 224 -30.10 -6.64 -20.47
C GLY A 224 -28.69 -6.68 -21.06
N ALA A 225 -28.52 -6.52 -22.39
CA ALA A 225 -27.23 -6.27 -23.00
C ALA A 225 -26.80 -4.79 -22.89
N CYS A 226 -25.49 -4.51 -22.80
CA CYS A 226 -24.99 -3.14 -22.54
C CYS A 226 -23.78 -2.69 -23.38
N ALA A 227 -23.22 -3.54 -24.26
CA ALA A 227 -22.15 -3.16 -25.18
C ALA A 227 -22.69 -2.99 -26.60
N VAL A 228 -22.42 -1.85 -27.25
CA VAL A 228 -22.76 -1.61 -28.65
C VAL A 228 -21.82 -2.43 -29.54
N ASP A 229 -22.39 -3.40 -30.24
CA ASP A 229 -21.71 -4.21 -31.24
C ASP A 229 -21.84 -3.57 -32.63
N HIS A 230 -20.76 -3.58 -33.40
CA HIS A 230 -20.71 -2.96 -34.72
C HIS A 230 -19.75 -3.72 -35.64
N CYS A 231 -20.05 -3.72 -36.93
CA CYS A 231 -19.16 -4.30 -37.93
C CYS A 231 -17.91 -3.42 -38.09
N HIS A 232 -16.72 -3.98 -37.88
CA HIS A 232 -15.46 -3.23 -37.99
C HIS A 232 -15.11 -2.81 -39.44
N THR A 233 -15.69 -3.46 -40.45
CA THR A 233 -15.50 -3.10 -41.87
C THR A 233 -16.41 -1.96 -42.32
N THR A 234 -17.67 -1.93 -41.87
CA THR A 234 -18.69 -0.98 -42.35
C THR A 234 -19.07 0.09 -41.33
N GLY A 235 -18.68 -0.07 -40.06
CA GLY A 235 -19.09 0.78 -38.95
C GLY A 235 -20.54 0.62 -38.52
N ARG A 236 -21.34 -0.19 -39.22
CA ARG A 236 -22.78 -0.37 -38.93
C ARG A 236 -22.98 -1.08 -37.58
N VAL A 237 -23.81 -0.49 -36.73
CA VAL A 237 -24.24 -1.09 -35.45
C VAL A 237 -25.13 -2.30 -35.73
N ARG A 238 -24.78 -3.45 -35.12
CA ARG A 238 -25.54 -4.70 -35.24
C ARG A 238 -26.56 -4.87 -34.11
N GLY A 239 -26.25 -4.38 -32.91
CA GLY A 239 -27.13 -4.46 -31.75
C GLY A 239 -26.38 -4.27 -30.43
N LEU A 240 -27.00 -4.71 -29.32
CA LEU A 240 -26.35 -4.75 -28.02
C LEU A 240 -25.99 -6.18 -27.64
N LEU A 241 -24.76 -6.39 -27.20
CA LEU A 241 -24.30 -7.66 -26.65
C LEU A 241 -23.87 -7.48 -25.20
N CYS A 242 -23.90 -8.55 -24.42
CA CYS A 242 -23.23 -8.53 -23.13
C CYS A 242 -21.71 -8.41 -23.37
N HIS A 243 -20.98 -7.87 -22.39
CA HIS A 243 -19.53 -7.64 -22.54
C HIS A 243 -18.76 -8.92 -22.91
N ARG A 244 -19.20 -10.09 -22.41
CA ARG A 244 -18.56 -11.37 -22.72
C ARG A 244 -18.75 -11.73 -24.20
N CYS A 245 -19.99 -11.72 -24.70
CA CYS A 245 -20.28 -12.05 -26.10
C CYS A 245 -19.61 -11.06 -27.06
N ASN A 246 -19.68 -9.75 -26.79
CA ASN A 246 -19.05 -8.73 -27.62
C ASN A 246 -17.53 -8.95 -27.74
N LYS A 247 -16.87 -9.30 -26.62
CA LYS A 247 -15.45 -9.60 -26.62
C LYS A 247 -15.13 -10.89 -27.37
N THR A 248 -15.94 -11.93 -27.20
CA THR A 248 -15.73 -13.21 -27.88
C THR A 248 -15.82 -13.08 -29.39
N ILE A 249 -16.80 -12.32 -29.91
CA ILE A 249 -16.92 -12.12 -31.36
C ILE A 249 -15.67 -11.39 -31.91
N GLY A 250 -15.19 -10.35 -31.22
CA GLY A 250 -13.96 -9.67 -31.62
C GLY A 250 -12.69 -10.53 -31.50
N LEU A 251 -12.66 -11.51 -30.59
CA LEU A 251 -11.56 -12.49 -30.50
C LEU A 251 -11.55 -13.52 -31.63
N LEU A 252 -12.66 -13.63 -32.36
CA LEU A 252 -12.82 -14.51 -33.52
C LEU A 252 -12.87 -13.68 -34.83
N ASP A 253 -12.26 -12.49 -34.80
CA ASP A 253 -12.12 -11.55 -35.91
C ASP A 253 -13.43 -11.19 -36.63
N ASP A 254 -14.56 -11.23 -35.92
CA ASP A 254 -15.89 -11.00 -36.48
C ASP A 254 -16.25 -11.95 -37.67
N ASP A 255 -15.53 -13.06 -37.86
CA ASP A 255 -15.70 -13.97 -39.00
C ASP A 255 -16.67 -15.12 -38.66
N PRO A 256 -17.84 -15.21 -39.32
CA PRO A 256 -18.77 -16.31 -39.14
C PRO A 256 -18.15 -17.70 -39.41
N ALA A 257 -17.20 -17.80 -40.33
CA ALA A 257 -16.55 -19.07 -40.66
C ALA A 257 -15.70 -19.59 -39.49
N VAL A 258 -15.01 -18.69 -38.78
CA VAL A 258 -14.23 -19.04 -37.58
C VAL A 258 -15.15 -19.48 -36.44
N LEU A 259 -16.28 -18.79 -36.26
CA LEU A 259 -17.32 -19.17 -35.29
C LEU A 259 -17.90 -20.57 -35.56
N LEU A 260 -18.19 -20.88 -36.83
CA LEU A 260 -18.70 -22.20 -37.21
C LEU A 260 -17.67 -23.31 -36.96
N LYS A 261 -16.39 -23.04 -37.25
CA LYS A 261 -15.29 -23.98 -36.92
C LYS A 261 -15.17 -24.22 -35.42
N ALA A 262 -15.22 -23.16 -34.61
CA ALA A 262 -15.19 -23.28 -33.15
C ALA A 262 -16.39 -24.08 -32.61
N SER A 263 -17.59 -23.85 -33.15
CA SER A 263 -18.79 -24.62 -32.80
C SER A 263 -18.67 -26.10 -33.19
N ALA A 264 -18.20 -26.38 -34.40
CA ALA A 264 -17.98 -27.74 -34.90
C ALA A 264 -16.96 -28.49 -34.04
N TYR A 265 -15.84 -27.84 -33.68
CA TYR A 265 -14.84 -28.40 -32.79
C TYR A 265 -15.43 -28.82 -31.44
N LEU A 266 -16.22 -27.94 -30.80
CA LEU A 266 -16.89 -28.25 -29.54
C LEU A 266 -17.88 -29.42 -29.67
N LYS A 267 -18.62 -29.49 -30.77
CA LYS A 267 -19.57 -30.59 -31.03
C LYS A 267 -18.87 -31.92 -31.33
N SER A 268 -17.68 -31.89 -31.94
CA SER A 268 -16.90 -33.10 -32.24
C SER A 268 -16.23 -33.72 -31.00
N ALA A 269 -16.15 -32.95 -29.91
CA ALA A 269 -15.58 -33.38 -28.63
C ALA A 269 -16.65 -33.75 -27.58
N ALA A 270 -17.93 -33.76 -27.98
CA ALA A 270 -19.08 -34.15 -27.17
C ALA A 270 -19.64 -35.49 -27.67
#